data_AF-A0A7C5C4T6-F1
#
_entry.id   AF-A0A7C5C4T6-F1
#
_cell.length_a   1.000
_cell.length_b   1.000
_cell.length_c   1.000
_cell.angle_alpha   90.00
_cell.angle_beta   90.00
_cell.angle_gamma   90.00
#
_symmetry.space_group_name_H-M   'P 1'
#
loop_
_entity.id
_entity.type
_entity.pdbx_description
1 polymer ?
#
loop_
_entity_poly.entity_id
_entity_poly.type
_entity_poly.pdbx_seq_one_letter_code
_entity_poly.pdbx_strand_id
1 'polypeptide(L)'
;MVKPGTFDLDAMDEFSTPGLTLFMQLPVGMDALEAFETLLSTVQGLANRFGARILDDTRSTLTQQTVEHLREQLRMSELRRGARVAPVH
;
A
#
# COMPACT_ATOMS: atom_id res chain seq x y z
N MET A 1 -6.99 8.95 -13.44
CA MET A 1 -6.40 7.60 -13.54
C MET A 1 -6.59 7.14 -14.96
N VAL A 2 -5.51 6.76 -15.65
CA VAL A 2 -5.57 6.25 -17.01
C VAL A 2 -6.21 4.86 -16.94
N LYS A 3 -7.29 4.66 -17.69
CA LYS A 3 -7.86 3.33 -17.97
C LYS A 3 -7.31 2.89 -19.34
N PRO A 4 -7.00 1.61 -19.54
CA PRO A 4 -7.13 0.50 -18.59
C PRO A 4 -5.98 0.49 -17.58
N GLY A 5 -6.25 0.12 -16.33
CA GLY A 5 -5.22 -0.03 -15.28
C GLY A 5 -4.37 -1.29 -15.45
N THR A 6 -4.19 -1.74 -16.69
CA THR A 6 -3.45 -2.96 -17.06
C THR A 6 -2.16 -2.53 -17.75
N PHE A 7 -1.04 -3.13 -17.36
CA PHE A 7 0.24 -2.92 -18.01
C PHE A 7 0.42 -3.97 -19.09
N ASP A 8 0.62 -3.54 -20.32
CA ASP A 8 1.06 -4.42 -21.41
C ASP A 8 2.60 -4.46 -21.38
N LEU A 9 3.16 -5.63 -21.08
CA LEU A 9 4.60 -5.82 -20.97
C LEU A 9 5.31 -5.63 -22.33
N ASP A 10 4.62 -5.92 -23.43
CA ASP A 10 5.18 -5.78 -24.79
C ASP A 10 5.22 -4.31 -25.24
N ALA A 11 4.41 -3.44 -24.62
CA ALA A 11 4.37 -2.00 -24.90
C ALA A 11 4.93 -1.14 -23.74
N MET A 12 5.62 -1.75 -22.77
CA MET A 12 6.12 -1.02 -21.59
C MET A 12 7.14 0.06 -21.91
N ASP A 13 7.93 -0.10 -22.98
CA ASP A 13 8.93 0.89 -23.39
C ASP A 13 8.30 2.24 -23.80
N GLU A 14 7.05 2.22 -24.28
CA GLU A 14 6.29 3.42 -24.66
C GLU A 14 5.28 3.86 -23.58
N PHE A 15 5.17 3.09 -22.50
CA PHE A 15 4.18 3.35 -21.46
C PHE A 15 4.57 4.54 -20.57
N SER A 16 3.70 5.55 -20.54
CA SER A 16 3.81 6.68 -19.61
C SER A 16 2.49 6.86 -18.86
N THR A 17 2.59 7.00 -17.54
CA THR A 17 1.45 7.30 -16.67
C THR A 17 1.78 8.52 -15.80
N PRO A 18 0.81 9.41 -15.53
CA PRO A 18 0.97 10.51 -14.58
C PRO A 18 1.29 10.05 -13.15
N GLY A 19 1.03 8.79 -12.83
CA GLY A 19 1.35 8.21 -11.52
C GLY A 19 0.81 6.80 -11.33
N LEU A 20 1.21 6.20 -10.22
CA LEU A 20 0.76 4.88 -9.77
C LEU A 20 0.02 5.03 -8.44
N THR A 21 -1.00 4.20 -8.23
CA THR A 21 -1.69 4.09 -6.94
C THR A 21 -1.61 2.65 -6.52
N LEU A 22 -1.01 2.41 -5.35
CA LEU A 22 -0.92 1.09 -4.75
C LEU A 22 -1.85 1.05 -3.55
N PHE A 23 -2.54 -0.07 -3.38
CA PHE A 23 -3.47 -0.27 -2.28
C PHE A 23 -3.37 -1.72 -1.80
N MET A 24 -3.71 -1.92 -0.53
CA MET A 24 -3.77 -3.24 0.11
C MET A 24 -5.18 -3.43 0.65
N GLN A 25 -5.76 -4.61 0.44
CA GLN A 25 -7.07 -4.97 0.97
C GLN A 25 -6.92 -5.92 2.16
N LEU A 26 -7.64 -5.65 3.24
CA LEU A 26 -7.69 -6.53 4.41
C LEU A 26 -9.00 -7.35 4.41
N PRO A 27 -8.96 -8.64 4.78
CA PRO A 27 -7.80 -9.40 5.23
C PRO A 27 -6.84 -9.72 4.08
N VAL A 28 -5.54 -9.59 4.36
CA VAL A 28 -4.49 -10.14 3.51
C VAL A 28 -4.13 -11.52 4.06
N GLY A 29 -3.70 -12.47 3.21
CA GLY A 29 -3.41 -13.86 3.62
C GLY A 29 -2.16 -14.02 4.51
N MET A 30 -1.67 -12.94 5.11
CA MET A 30 -0.49 -12.85 5.95
C MET A 30 -0.69 -11.74 6.99
N ASP A 31 0.33 -11.47 7.82
CA ASP A 31 0.27 -10.37 8.76
C ASP A 31 0.11 -9.02 8.04
N ALA A 32 -0.85 -8.21 8.50
CA ALA A 32 -1.20 -6.95 7.86
C ALA A 32 -0.07 -5.92 7.92
N LEU A 33 0.75 -5.94 8.99
CA LEU A 33 1.89 -5.06 9.13
C LEU A 33 3.03 -5.50 8.19
N GLU A 34 3.27 -6.81 8.07
CA GLU A 34 4.25 -7.36 7.13
C GLU A 34 3.91 -7.02 5.67
N ALA A 35 2.64 -7.18 5.29
CA ALA A 35 2.17 -6.80 3.96
C ALA A 35 2.30 -5.28 3.71
N PHE A 36 2.08 -4.45 4.73
CA PHE A 36 2.26 -3.01 4.65
C PHE A 36 3.73 -2.59 4.52
N GLU A 37 4.66 -3.20 5.27
CA GLU A 37 6.09 -2.93 5.12
C GLU A 37 6.59 -3.30 3.71
N THR A 38 6.09 -4.42 3.17
CA THR A 38 6.38 -4.85 1.80
C THR A 38 5.88 -3.83 0.78
N LEU A 39 4.65 -3.34 0.95
CA LEU A 39 4.07 -2.29 0.12
C LEU A 39 4.90 -1.00 0.20
N LEU A 40 5.24 -0.54 1.40
CA LEU A 40 6.00 0.69 1.63
C LEU A 40 7.39 0.63 0.97
N SER A 41 8.10 -0.48 1.16
CA SER A 41 9.40 -0.72 0.52
C SER A 41 9.29 -0.68 -1.01
N THR A 42 8.25 -1.31 -1.56
CA THR A 42 7.99 -1.30 -3.02
C THR A 42 7.75 0.12 -3.54
N VAL A 43 6.90 0.90 -2.86
CA VAL A 43 6.60 2.29 -3.24
C VAL A 43 7.86 3.16 -3.18
N GLN A 44 8.68 3.01 -2.13
CA GLN A 44 9.95 3.73 -2.00
C GLN A 44 10.92 3.35 -3.13
N GLY A 45 11.02 2.06 -3.47
CA GLY A 45 11.83 1.60 -4.59
C GLY A 45 11.40 2.20 -5.93
N LEU A 46 10.09 2.24 -6.20
CA LEU A 46 9.53 2.88 -7.38
C LEU A 46 9.82 4.39 -7.41
N ALA A 47 9.60 5.08 -6.29
CA ALA A 47 9.85 6.51 -6.18
C ALA A 47 11.33 6.86 -6.44
N ASN A 48 12.25 6.09 -5.86
CA ASN A 48 13.68 6.26 -6.08
C ASN A 48 14.07 5.99 -7.53
N ARG A 49 13.51 4.95 -8.16
CA ARG A 49 13.82 4.57 -9.55
C ARG A 49 13.33 5.60 -10.57
N PHE A 50 12.16 6.19 -10.35
CA PHE A 50 11.51 7.09 -11.30
C PHE A 50 11.61 8.57 -10.92
N GLY A 51 12.31 8.92 -9.83
CA GLY A 51 12.35 10.29 -9.30
C GLY A 51 10.95 10.80 -8.90
N ALA A 52 10.05 9.90 -8.52
CA ALA A 52 8.66 10.22 -8.22
C ALA A 52 8.49 10.63 -6.75
N ARG A 53 7.39 11.32 -6.47
CA ARG A 53 6.98 11.67 -5.10
C ARG A 53 5.98 10.65 -4.59
N ILE A 54 6.17 10.22 -3.34
CA ILE A 54 5.21 9.35 -2.65
C ILE A 54 4.15 10.24 -2.01
N LEU A 55 2.89 9.91 -2.27
CA LEU A 55 1.74 10.62 -1.73
C LEU A 55 0.88 9.71 -0.85
N ASP A 56 0.24 10.28 0.15
CA ASP A 56 -0.81 9.62 0.94
C ASP A 56 -2.18 9.69 0.24
N ASP A 57 -3.22 9.17 0.91
CA ASP A 57 -4.59 9.14 0.41
C ASP A 57 -5.19 10.53 0.16
N THR A 58 -4.67 11.56 0.84
CA THR A 58 -5.05 12.97 0.65
C THR A 58 -4.31 13.65 -0.50
N ARG A 59 -3.42 12.92 -1.20
CA ARG A 59 -2.46 13.45 -2.19
C ARG A 59 -1.43 14.42 -1.61
N SER A 60 -1.18 14.34 -0.31
CA SER A 60 -0.11 15.07 0.36
C SER A 60 1.17 14.24 0.36
N THR A 61 2.33 14.88 0.48
CA THR A 61 3.61 14.14 0.58
C THR A 61 3.55 13.17 1.75
N LEU A 62 3.85 11.89 1.50
CA LEU A 62 3.89 10.89 2.56
C LEU A 62 4.95 11.25 3.60
N THR A 63 4.55 11.32 4.86
CA THR A 63 5.44 11.63 5.99
C THR A 63 5.68 10.40 6.87
N GLN A 64 6.73 10.42 7.69
CA GLN A 64 6.94 9.38 8.69
C GLN A 64 5.78 9.29 9.70
N GLN A 65 5.17 10.42 10.06
CA GLN A 65 4.01 10.45 10.94
C GLN A 65 2.81 9.71 10.32
N THR A 66 2.54 9.95 9.03
CA THR A 66 1.48 9.24 8.29
C THR A 66 1.76 7.74 8.25
N VAL A 67 3.01 7.34 8.02
CA VAL A 67 3.42 5.93 8.01
C VAL A 67 3.18 5.27 9.37
N GLU A 68 3.61 5.88 10.48
CA GLU A 68 3.41 5.29 11.80
C GLU A 68 1.92 5.21 12.16
N HIS A 69 1.15 6.24 11.80
CA HIS A 69 -0.30 6.23 11.98
C HIS A 69 -0.97 5.05 11.24
N LEU A 70 -0.55 4.76 10.01
CA LEU A 70 -1.04 3.60 9.26
C LEU A 70 -0.67 2.28 9.93
N ARG A 71 0.55 2.14 10.47
CA ARG A 71 0.95 0.95 11.23
C ARG A 71 0.09 0.72 12.46
N GLU A 72 -0.20 1.78 13.21
CA GLU A 72 -1.08 1.70 14.38
C GLU A 72 -2.50 1.26 13.99
N GLN A 73 -3.06 1.80 12.91
CA GLN A 73 -4.37 1.38 12.41
C GLN A 73 -4.39 -0.11 12.04
N LEU A 74 -3.34 -0.60 11.38
CA LEU A 74 -3.21 -2.01 11.02
C LEU A 74 -3.14 -2.91 12.26
N ARG A 75 -2.29 -2.57 13.25
CA ARG A 75 -2.21 -3.28 14.54
C ARG A 75 -3.57 -3.34 15.24
N MET A 76 -4.29 -2.22 15.28
CA MET A 76 -5.64 -2.14 15.86
C MET A 76 -6.66 -2.99 15.10
N SER A 77 -6.55 -3.05 13.77
CA SER A 77 -7.45 -3.86 12.94
C SER A 77 -7.28 -5.36 13.19
N GLU A 78 -6.04 -5.81 13.37
CA GLU A 78 -5.70 -7.20 13.69
C GLU A 78 -6.10 -7.58 15.13
N LEU A 79 -5.88 -6.70 16.11
CA LEU A 79 -6.33 -6.91 17.49
C LEU A 79 -7.86 -7.07 17.58
N ARG A 80 -8.61 -6.20 16.90
CA ARG A 80 -10.09 -6.28 16.84
C ARG A 80 -10.58 -7.57 16.19
N ARG A 81 -9.81 -8.13 15.25
CA ARG A 81 -10.12 -9.42 14.63
C ARG A 81 -9.84 -10.57 15.58
N GLY A 82 -8.66 -10.62 16.20
CA GLY A 82 -8.33 -11.63 17.20
C GLY A 82 -9.34 -11.70 18.35
N ALA A 83 -9.85 -10.55 18.81
CA ALA A 83 -10.89 -10.48 19.83
C ALA A 83 -12.28 -11.01 19.37
N ARG A 84 -12.56 -11.04 18.07
CA ARG A 84 -13.85 -11.47 17.50
C ARG A 84 -13.89 -12.97 17.15
N VAL A 85 -12.76 -13.67 17.19
CA VAL A 85 -12.65 -15.12 16.90
C VAL A 85 -12.44 -15.97 18.16
N ALA A 86 -12.64 -15.41 19.37
CA ALA A 86 -12.61 -16.21 20.59
C ALA A 86 -13.70 -17.31 20.51
N PRO A 87 -13.33 -18.60 20.58
CA PRO A 87 -14.31 -19.68 20.48
C PRO A 87 -15.19 -19.67 21.72
N VAL A 88 -16.51 -19.65 21.50
CA VAL A 88 -17.48 -20.05 22.53
C VAL A 88 -17.28 -21.55 22.72
N HIS A 89 -16.80 -21.94 23.91
CA HIS A 89 -16.66 -23.34 24.31
C HIS A 89 -18.01 -24.07 24.31
#